data_AF-F6I3Y1-F1
#
_entry.id   AF-F6I3Y1-F1
#
_cell.length_a   1.000
_cell.length_b   1.000
_cell.length_c   1.000
_cell.angle_alpha   90.00
_cell.angle_beta   90.00
_cell.angle_gamma   90.00
#
_symmetry.space_group_name_H-M   'P 1'
#
loop_
_entity.id
_entity.type
_entity.pdbx_description
1 polymer ?
#
loop_
_entity_poly.entity_id
_entity_poly.type
_entity_poly.pdbx_seq_one_letter_code
_entity_poly.pdbx_strand_id
1 'polypeptide(L)'
;MKDAIVLYPAPGIGHLLSMVELGKLILSRYNCEFSIIILLTTGPFDTPATTSHIDRISQTTSSISFHRFPYLPFTASPTLGRLANMFEFLSLNDSNVLQSLQQLSEASSIRAVILDSFSWREEGSSTTALAKLAEIWKHD
;
A
#
# COMPACT_ATOMS: atom_id res chain seq x y z
N MET A 1 13.74 -13.32 -10.42
CA MET A 1 13.20 -12.24 -9.57
C MET A 1 12.60 -12.88 -8.32
N LYS A 2 12.62 -12.20 -7.16
CA LYS A 2 11.97 -12.73 -5.95
C LYS A 2 10.46 -12.56 -6.06
N ASP A 3 9.70 -13.53 -5.58
CA ASP A 3 8.24 -13.44 -5.56
C ASP A 3 7.79 -12.49 -4.45
N ALA A 4 6.91 -11.55 -4.80
CA ALA A 4 6.46 -10.50 -3.91
C ALA A 4 4.93 -10.41 -3.86
N ILE A 5 4.42 -10.14 -2.67
CA ILE A 5 3.03 -9.74 -2.45
C ILE A 5 3.04 -8.29 -1.98
N VAL A 6 2.27 -7.46 -2.68
CA VAL A 6 2.14 -6.03 -2.37
C VAL A 6 0.88 -5.82 -1.53
N LEU A 7 1.01 -5.10 -0.43
CA LEU A 7 -0.10 -4.68 0.44
C LEU A 7 -0.25 -3.16 0.35
N TYR A 8 -1.47 -2.67 0.22
CA TYR A 8 -1.76 -1.24 0.21
C TYR A 8 -2.81 -0.87 1.28
N PRO A 9 -2.39 -0.55 2.52
CA PRO A 9 -3.27 -0.04 3.57
C PRO A 9 -3.86 1.33 3.21
N ALA A 10 -5.03 1.62 3.79
CA ALA A 10 -5.49 3.00 3.91
C ALA A 10 -4.66 3.76 4.98
N PRO A 11 -4.61 5.10 4.96
CA PRO A 11 -3.86 5.87 5.95
C PRO A 11 -4.40 5.65 7.36
N GLY A 12 -3.49 5.54 8.33
CA GLY A 12 -3.81 5.38 9.75
C GLY A 12 -3.23 4.12 10.38
N ILE A 13 -2.86 4.20 11.66
CA ILE A 13 -2.12 3.13 12.33
C ILE A 13 -2.89 1.80 12.39
N GLY A 14 -4.22 1.82 12.58
CA GLY A 14 -5.03 0.60 12.64
C GLY A 14 -5.00 -0.23 11.34
N HIS A 15 -5.06 0.46 10.21
CA HIS A 15 -4.94 -0.16 8.87
C HIS A 15 -3.54 -0.73 8.66
N LEU A 16 -2.50 0.02 9.02
CA LEU A 16 -1.12 -0.44 8.93
C LEU A 16 -0.85 -1.69 9.79
N LEU A 17 -1.27 -1.68 11.06
CA LEU A 17 -1.10 -2.82 11.96
C LEU A 17 -1.72 -4.07 11.35
N SER A 18 -2.95 -3.94 10.84
CA SER A 18 -3.68 -5.05 10.23
C SER A 18 -2.96 -5.60 8.99
N MET A 19 -2.43 -4.73 8.12
CA MET A 19 -1.64 -5.16 6.95
C MET A 19 -0.33 -5.83 7.34
N VAL A 20 0.36 -5.35 8.37
CA VAL A 20 1.58 -5.99 8.88
C VAL A 20 1.29 -7.39 9.41
N GLU A 21 0.25 -7.55 10.23
CA GLU A 21 -0.12 -8.86 10.78
C GLU A 21 -0.60 -9.82 9.69
N LEU A 22 -1.34 -9.33 8.67
CA LEU A 22 -1.66 -10.11 7.49
C LEU A 22 -0.40 -10.57 6.74
N GLY A 23 0.56 -9.67 6.53
CA GLY A 23 1.84 -9.99 5.90
C GLY A 23 2.59 -11.09 6.68
N LYS A 24 2.67 -10.98 8.00
CA LYS A 24 3.28 -12.01 8.86
C LYS A 24 2.55 -13.35 8.77
N LEU A 25 1.22 -13.33 8.74
CA LEU A 25 0.42 -14.54 8.61
C LEU A 25 0.69 -15.24 7.27
N ILE A 26 0.72 -14.49 6.16
CA ILE A 26 1.08 -15.01 4.84
C ILE A 26 2.47 -15.64 4.88
N LEU A 27 3.48 -14.92 5.39
CA LEU A 27 4.85 -15.43 5.52
C LEU A 27 4.89 -16.73 6.34
N SER A 28 4.15 -16.80 7.45
CA SER A 28 4.08 -18.01 8.27
C SER A 28 3.41 -19.18 7.58
N ARG A 29 2.39 -18.94 6.75
CA ARG A 29 1.63 -20.01 6.06
C ARG A 29 2.38 -20.59 4.87
N TYR A 30 3.20 -19.77 4.20
CA TYR A 30 3.94 -20.13 3.01
C TYR A 30 5.45 -20.20 3.25
N ASN A 31 5.88 -20.50 4.49
CA ASN A 31 7.29 -20.72 4.86
C ASN A 31 8.26 -19.64 4.33
N CYS A 32 7.85 -18.37 4.37
CA CYS A 32 8.63 -17.22 3.89
C CYS A 32 9.04 -17.27 2.40
N GLU A 33 8.27 -17.98 1.57
CA GLU A 33 8.48 -18.06 0.11
C GLU A 33 8.36 -16.68 -0.58
N PHE A 34 7.49 -15.82 -0.05
CA PHE A 34 7.25 -14.47 -0.56
C PHE A 34 8.02 -13.40 0.23
N SER A 35 8.36 -12.29 -0.42
CA SER A 35 8.54 -11.01 0.27
C SER A 35 7.23 -10.23 0.32
N ILE A 36 7.02 -9.49 1.40
CA ILE A 36 5.88 -8.60 1.57
C ILE A 36 6.36 -7.16 1.40
N ILE A 37 5.70 -6.40 0.53
CA ILE A 37 6.00 -4.99 0.29
C ILE A 37 4.76 -4.18 0.63
N ILE A 38 4.85 -3.29 1.62
CA ILE A 38 3.73 -2.47 2.06
C ILE A 38 3.90 -1.05 1.49
N LEU A 39 2.98 -0.66 0.61
CA LEU A 39 2.94 0.69 0.04
C LEU A 39 2.30 1.66 1.05
N LEU A 40 2.93 2.81 1.29
CA LEU A 40 2.48 3.78 2.28
C LEU A 40 2.34 5.15 1.65
N THR A 41 1.16 5.75 1.79
CA THR A 41 0.99 7.19 1.55
C THR A 41 1.74 7.99 2.60
N THR A 42 2.37 9.09 2.22
CA THR A 42 3.05 10.00 3.15
C THR A 42 2.31 11.33 3.20
N GLY A 43 1.85 11.76 4.37
CA GLY A 43 1.03 12.97 4.49
C GLY A 43 0.42 13.21 5.86
N PRO A 44 -0.69 13.95 5.96
CA PRO A 44 -1.21 14.46 7.24
C PRO A 44 -1.84 13.39 8.15
N PHE A 45 -2.00 12.16 7.66
CA PHE A 45 -2.47 11.02 8.45
C PHE A 45 -1.34 10.25 9.14
N ASP A 46 -0.08 10.61 8.88
CA ASP A 46 1.07 10.03 9.57
C ASP A 46 1.11 10.49 11.03
N THR A 47 1.46 9.55 11.92
CA THR A 47 1.65 9.84 13.35
C THR A 47 3.01 9.32 13.80
N PRO A 48 3.60 9.87 14.88
CA PRO A 48 4.84 9.32 15.45
C PRO A 48 4.74 7.82 15.76
N ALA A 49 3.57 7.35 16.23
CA ALA A 49 3.32 5.94 16.50
C ALA A 49 3.38 5.07 15.24
N THR A 50 2.89 5.57 14.10
CA THR A 50 3.00 4.90 12.79
C THR A 50 4.47 4.73 12.42
N THR A 51 5.28 5.79 12.53
CA THR A 51 6.71 5.75 12.22
C THR A 51 7.46 4.78 13.10
N SER A 52 7.28 4.85 14.44
CA SER A 52 7.92 3.91 15.36
C SER A 52 7.53 2.46 15.11
N HIS A 53 6.29 2.19 14.67
CA HIS A 53 5.88 0.84 14.31
C HIS A 53 6.60 0.33 13.05
N ILE A 54 6.72 1.17 12.01
CA ILE A 54 7.43 0.84 10.77
C ILE A 54 8.90 0.54 11.06
N ASP A 55 9.57 1.38 11.86
CA ASP A 55 10.97 1.20 12.20
C ASP A 55 11.19 -0.12 12.94
N ARG A 56 10.31 -0.43 13.90
CA ARG A 56 10.37 -1.68 14.65
C ARG A 56 10.21 -2.90 13.73
N ILE A 57 9.21 -2.90 12.84
CA ILE A 57 9.00 -4.02 11.92
C ILE A 57 10.18 -4.19 10.96
N SER A 58 10.71 -3.08 10.43
CA SER A 58 11.87 -3.09 9.54
C SER A 58 13.11 -3.71 10.19
N GLN A 59 13.25 -3.59 11.51
CA GLN A 59 14.34 -4.20 12.29
C GLN A 59 14.07 -5.66 12.64
N THR A 60 12.82 -6.05 12.90
CA THR A 60 12.48 -7.40 13.40
C THR A 60 12.08 -8.38 12.30
N THR A 61 11.76 -7.93 11.09
CA THR A 61 11.16 -8.77 10.05
C THR A 61 11.67 -8.40 8.66
N SER A 62 12.81 -8.96 8.26
CA SER A 62 13.48 -8.68 6.97
C SER A 62 12.67 -9.06 5.73
N SER A 63 11.65 -9.91 5.86
CA SER A 63 10.76 -10.30 4.75
C SER A 63 9.60 -9.32 4.53
N ILE A 64 9.44 -8.30 5.39
CA ILE A 64 8.49 -7.20 5.23
C ILE A 64 9.28 -5.92 4.98
N SER A 65 8.98 -5.23 3.89
CA SER A 65 9.53 -3.90 3.59
C SER A 65 8.42 -2.88 3.41
N PHE A 66 8.78 -1.61 3.57
CA PHE A 66 7.85 -0.48 3.43
C PHE A 66 8.33 0.43 2.31
N HIS A 67 7.43 0.76 1.39
CA HIS A 67 7.68 1.70 0.31
C HIS A 67 6.80 2.94 0.52
N ARG A 68 7.43 4.02 1.00
CA ARG A 68 6.74 5.30 1.22
C ARG A 68 6.69 6.10 -0.08
N PHE A 69 5.50 6.58 -0.43
CA PHE A 69 5.31 7.52 -1.52
C PHE A 69 5.91 8.90 -1.17
N PRO A 70 6.21 9.74 -2.17
CA PRO A 70 6.55 11.13 -1.94
C PRO A 70 5.50 11.82 -1.07
N TYR A 71 5.94 12.78 -0.24
CA TYR A 71 5.03 13.58 0.57
C TYR A 71 4.07 14.36 -0.32
N LEU A 72 2.77 14.20 -0.09
CA LEU A 72 1.74 14.99 -0.74
C LEU A 72 1.13 15.99 0.26
N PRO A 73 1.23 17.31 -0.02
CA PRO A 73 0.54 18.31 0.80
C PRO A 73 -0.96 18.10 0.64
N PHE A 74 -1.65 17.81 1.74
CA PHE A 74 -3.09 17.66 1.78
C PHE A 74 -3.66 18.48 2.93
N THR A 75 -4.66 19.30 2.63
CA THR A 75 -5.40 20.07 3.62
C THR A 75 -6.80 19.49 3.70
N ALA A 76 -7.12 18.88 4.84
CA ALA A 76 -8.46 18.34 5.06
C ALA A 76 -9.50 19.47 4.98
N SER A 77 -10.56 19.24 4.21
CA SER A 77 -11.70 20.13 4.18
C SER A 77 -12.43 20.08 5.54
N PRO A 78 -12.68 21.24 6.17
CA PRO A 78 -13.39 21.29 7.44
C PRO A 78 -14.88 20.95 7.31
N THR A 79 -15.42 20.98 6.09
CA THR A 79 -16.83 20.64 5.82
C THR A 79 -17.03 19.15 5.57
N LEU A 80 -15.95 18.40 5.31
CA LEU A 80 -15.99 16.98 5.02
C LEU A 80 -15.71 16.13 6.27
N GLY A 81 -16.36 14.96 6.35
CA GLY A 81 -16.05 13.96 7.35
C GLY A 81 -14.64 13.38 7.18
N ARG A 82 -14.12 12.74 8.24
CA ARG A 82 -12.78 12.10 8.23
C ARG A 82 -12.59 11.12 7.07
N LEU A 83 -13.60 10.27 6.82
CA LEU A 83 -13.56 9.28 5.75
C LEU A 83 -13.54 9.93 4.35
N ALA A 84 -14.32 11.00 4.15
CA ALA A 84 -14.34 11.73 2.87
C ALA A 84 -12.98 12.37 2.58
N ASN A 85 -12.37 13.03 3.58
CA ASN A 85 -11.01 13.56 3.47
C ASN A 85 -9.96 12.46 3.21
N MET A 86 -10.12 11.28 3.81
CA MET A 86 -9.23 10.14 3.58
C MET A 86 -9.33 9.62 2.13
N PHE A 87 -10.55 9.48 1.60
CA PHE A 87 -10.76 9.08 0.21
C PHE A 87 -10.20 10.10 -0.78
N GLU A 88 -10.35 11.40 -0.49
CA GLU A 88 -9.74 12.46 -1.29
C GLU A 88 -8.20 12.34 -1.29
N PHE A 89 -7.60 12.17 -0.12
CA PHE A 89 -6.15 11.99 -0.01
C PHE A 89 -5.65 10.71 -0.70
N LEU A 90 -6.38 9.61 -0.61
CA LEU A 90 -6.10 8.37 -1.33
C LEU A 90 -6.15 8.61 -2.85
N SER A 91 -7.14 9.35 -3.35
CA SER A 91 -7.26 9.66 -4.78
C SER A 91 -6.08 10.44 -5.34
N LEU A 92 -5.48 11.32 -4.53
CA LEU A 92 -4.28 12.07 -4.92
C LEU A 92 -3.04 11.15 -5.04
N ASN A 93 -3.07 9.96 -4.45
CA ASN A 93 -1.97 8.99 -4.50
C ASN A 93 -2.14 7.93 -5.60
N ASP A 94 -3.22 7.94 -6.38
CA ASP A 94 -3.49 6.92 -7.41
C ASP A 94 -2.30 6.78 -8.40
N SER A 95 -1.70 7.91 -8.81
CA SER A 95 -0.50 7.92 -9.67
C SER A 95 0.74 7.33 -8.99
N ASN A 96 0.93 7.59 -7.68
CA ASN A 96 2.05 7.04 -6.92
C ASN A 96 1.92 5.52 -6.78
N VAL A 97 0.71 5.03 -6.49
CA VAL A 97 0.44 3.58 -6.41
C VAL A 97 0.80 2.91 -7.73
N LEU A 98 0.31 3.46 -8.84
CA LEU A 98 0.61 2.92 -10.16
C LEU A 98 2.10 2.89 -10.46
N GLN A 99 2.79 4.02 -10.26
CA GLN A 99 4.22 4.14 -10.55
C GLN A 99 5.02 3.16 -9.70
N SER A 100 4.71 3.04 -8.41
CA SER A 100 5.38 2.09 -7.52
C SER A 100 5.13 0.65 -7.97
N LEU A 101 3.90 0.29 -8.37
CA LEU A 101 3.61 -1.07 -8.87
C LEU A 101 4.38 -1.39 -10.14
N GLN A 102 4.50 -0.45 -11.08
CA GLN A 102 5.30 -0.60 -12.29
C GLN A 102 6.78 -0.82 -11.94
N GLN A 103 7.36 0.04 -11.11
CA GLN A 103 8.76 -0.09 -10.67
C GLN A 103 9.02 -1.40 -9.92
N LEU A 104 8.08 -1.82 -9.07
CA LEU A 104 8.18 -3.09 -8.34
C LEU A 104 8.07 -4.29 -9.27
N SER A 105 7.27 -4.22 -10.34
CA SER A 105 7.15 -5.30 -11.32
C SER A 105 8.43 -5.50 -12.15
N GLU A 106 9.24 -4.45 -12.33
CA GLU A 106 10.56 -4.55 -12.97
C GLU A 106 11.58 -5.22 -12.04
N ALA A 107 11.41 -5.11 -10.72
CA ALA A 107 12.36 -5.62 -9.73
C ALA A 107 11.98 -7.00 -9.14
N SER A 108 10.69 -7.36 -9.14
CA SER A 108 10.13 -8.52 -8.45
C SER A 108 8.98 -9.15 -9.24
N SER A 109 8.75 -10.46 -9.05
CA SER A 109 7.56 -11.10 -9.61
C SER A 109 6.38 -10.85 -8.66
N ILE A 110 5.50 -9.92 -9.01
CA ILE A 110 4.33 -9.58 -8.18
C ILE A 110 3.27 -10.66 -8.35
N ARG A 111 3.08 -11.49 -7.32
CA ARG A 111 2.13 -12.60 -7.29
C ARG A 111 0.72 -12.18 -6.89
N ALA A 112 0.62 -11.15 -6.06
CA ALA A 112 -0.66 -10.60 -5.63
C ALA A 112 -0.52 -9.15 -5.19
N VAL A 113 -1.61 -8.39 -5.35
CA VAL A 113 -1.79 -7.07 -4.73
C VAL A 113 -3.04 -7.14 -3.86
N ILE A 114 -2.87 -6.84 -2.58
CA ILE A 114 -3.94 -6.86 -1.57
C ILE A 114 -4.20 -5.42 -1.14
N LEU A 115 -5.44 -4.98 -1.31
CA LEU A 115 -5.87 -3.62 -1.02
C LEU A 115 -6.66 -3.58 0.27
N ASP A 116 -6.52 -2.51 1.04
CA ASP A 116 -7.49 -2.15 2.04
C ASP A 116 -8.83 -1.82 1.37
N SER A 117 -9.95 -2.19 2.00
CA SER A 117 -11.29 -1.85 1.55
C SER A 117 -11.49 -0.35 1.28
N PHE A 118 -10.84 0.53 2.04
CA PHE A 118 -10.92 1.98 1.83
C PHE A 118 -10.02 2.47 0.69
N SER A 119 -9.03 1.67 0.29
CA SER A 119 -8.16 1.92 -0.87
C SER A 119 -8.77 1.40 -2.17
N TRP A 120 -9.92 0.71 -2.11
CA TRP A 120 -10.69 0.29 -3.27
C TRP A 120 -11.55 1.44 -3.82
N ARG A 121 -11.69 1.51 -5.15
CA ARG A 121 -12.57 2.45 -5.84
C ARG A 121 -13.31 1.74 -6.97
N GLU A 122 -14.63 1.97 -7.08
CA GLU A 122 -15.47 1.45 -8.17
C GLU A 122 -15.24 2.25 -9.47
N GLU A 123 -15.41 1.58 -10.61
CA GLU A 123 -15.09 2.06 -11.96
C GLU A 123 -15.95 3.27 -12.39
N GLY A 124 -15.32 4.31 -12.96
CA GLY A 124 -16.05 5.47 -13.52
C GLY A 124 -15.24 6.77 -13.63
N SER A 125 -14.10 6.87 -12.95
CA SER A 125 -13.10 7.93 -13.17
C SER A 125 -11.85 7.26 -13.71
N SER A 126 -11.50 7.56 -14.97
CA SER A 126 -10.37 7.00 -15.70
C SER A 126 -9.13 6.77 -14.81
N THR A 127 -8.57 5.55 -14.87
CA THR A 127 -7.33 5.05 -14.23
C THR A 127 -7.37 4.61 -12.76
N THR A 128 -8.03 3.48 -12.47
CA THR A 128 -7.75 2.74 -11.22
C THR A 128 -6.46 1.93 -11.36
N ALA A 129 -5.68 1.82 -10.28
CA ALA A 129 -4.48 0.99 -10.20
C ALA A 129 -4.73 -0.48 -10.62
N LEU A 130 -5.96 -0.97 -10.45
CA LEU A 130 -6.38 -2.32 -10.79
C LEU A 130 -6.59 -2.56 -12.29
N ALA A 131 -7.18 -1.60 -13.01
CA ALA A 131 -7.29 -1.67 -14.47
C ALA A 131 -5.90 -1.74 -15.12
N LYS A 132 -4.89 -1.12 -14.49
CA LYS A 132 -3.49 -1.19 -14.92
C LYS A 132 -2.72 -2.39 -14.32
N LEU A 133 -3.10 -2.92 -13.16
CA LEU A 133 -2.60 -4.21 -12.67
C LEU A 133 -3.03 -5.36 -13.58
N ALA A 134 -4.23 -5.29 -14.16
CA ALA A 134 -4.66 -6.20 -15.20
C ALA A 134 -3.78 -6.11 -16.46
N GLU A 135 -3.25 -4.92 -16.81
CA GLU A 135 -2.25 -4.78 -17.89
C GLU A 135 -0.89 -5.39 -17.52
N ILE A 136 -0.46 -5.28 -16.26
CA ILE A 136 0.78 -5.92 -15.77
C ILE A 136 0.70 -7.46 -15.92
N TRP A 137 -0.48 -8.05 -15.71
CA TRP A 137 -0.68 -9.51 -15.84
C TRP A 137 -1.13 -9.98 -17.23
N LYS A 138 -1.28 -9.09 -18.22
CA LYS A 138 -1.62 -9.49 -19.60
C LYS A 138 -0.44 -10.07 -20.41
N HIS A 139 0.76 -10.08 -19.83
CA HIS A 139 1.99 -10.50 -20.51
C HIS A 139 2.59 -11.82 -19.99
N ASP A 140 1.88 -12.55 -19.13
CA ASP A 140 2.22 -13.93 -18.73
C ASP A 140 1.39 -14.98 -19.50
#